data_AF-A0A7S2ZXQ4-F1
#
_entry.id   AF-A0A7S2ZXQ4-F1
#
_cell.length_a   1.000
_cell.length_b   1.000
_cell.length_c   1.000
_cell.angle_alpha   90.00
_cell.angle_beta   90.00
_cell.angle_gamma   90.00
#
_symmetry.space_group_name_H-M   'P 1'
#
loop_
_entity.id
_entity.type
_entity.pdbx_description
1 polymer ?
#
loop_
_entity_poly.entity_id
_entity_poly.type
_entity_poly.pdbx_seq_one_letter_code
_entity_poly.pdbx_strand_id
1 'polypeptide(L)'
;MKLVKSDFNNESQAKFTAERQSVVPTRVKDIDNLWTWNEARAKRFIADFMLRSGYTESAQELVETFMLQDLVDEKVIRDSRMLATTLERKDCTEAIKWSCENRKRLEKIGSDLLLRLRVQEFVELRRSGKITEAIEYARAHMAPIAEDAMNLVPKVMGLLAFPPDTKCSPYAELYAEERWSELIHIFQSSFFELHGLTTKPLIEVAMMVCIVQ
;
A
#
# COMPACT_ATOMS: atom_id res chain seq x y z
N MET A 1 27.01 -67.77 44.89
CA MET A 1 25.89 -68.10 43.98
C MET A 1 25.26 -66.79 43.54
N LYS A 2 25.62 -66.31 42.33
CA LYS A 2 25.10 -65.07 41.72
C LYS A 2 23.76 -65.35 41.04
N LEU A 3 22.97 -64.27 40.85
CA LEU A 3 21.83 -64.03 39.92
C LEU A 3 20.75 -63.28 40.73
N VAL A 4 20.92 -61.99 41.03
CA VAL A 4 20.76 -60.79 40.17
C VAL A 4 19.44 -60.77 39.41
N LYS A 5 18.62 -59.79 39.80
CA LYS A 5 17.32 -59.37 39.28
C LYS A 5 17.47 -58.79 37.86
N SER A 6 16.72 -59.29 36.89
CA SER A 6 16.27 -58.62 35.65
C SER A 6 15.40 -59.69 34.93
N ASP A 7 14.21 -59.48 34.39
CA ASP A 7 13.92 -58.63 33.23
C ASP A 7 12.41 -58.37 33.01
N PHE A 8 11.53 -58.71 33.95
CA PHE A 8 10.09 -58.76 33.65
C PHE A 8 9.30 -57.43 33.74
N ASN A 9 9.95 -56.28 33.94
CA ASN A 9 9.25 -55.00 34.10
C ASN A 9 9.64 -53.92 33.08
N ASN A 10 10.49 -54.22 32.09
CA ASN A 10 10.96 -53.19 31.14
C ASN A 10 10.19 -53.18 29.82
N GLU A 11 9.71 -54.33 29.32
CA GLU A 11 8.97 -54.39 28.05
C GLU A 11 7.51 -53.90 28.16
N SER A 12 6.84 -54.16 29.28
CA SER A 12 5.47 -53.69 29.50
C SER A 12 5.41 -52.17 29.75
N GLN A 13 6.44 -51.60 30.39
CA GLN A 13 6.56 -50.15 30.57
C GLN A 13 7.02 -49.45 29.28
N ALA A 14 7.87 -50.08 28.47
CA ALA A 14 8.27 -49.58 27.15
C ALA A 14 7.11 -49.59 26.12
N LYS A 15 6.25 -50.62 26.12
CA LYS A 15 5.06 -50.65 25.26
C LYS A 15 4.03 -49.59 25.66
N PHE A 16 3.83 -49.38 26.96
CA PHE A 16 2.89 -48.34 27.45
C PHE A 16 3.39 -46.90 27.22
N THR A 17 4.71 -46.68 27.15
CA THR A 17 5.29 -45.39 26.76
C THR A 17 5.36 -45.17 25.25
N ALA A 18 5.57 -46.22 24.45
CA ALA A 18 5.52 -46.14 22.98
C ALA A 18 4.09 -45.92 22.45
N GLU A 19 3.07 -46.48 23.10
CA GLU A 19 1.67 -46.34 22.70
C GLU A 19 1.05 -45.00 23.15
N ARG A 20 1.66 -44.31 24.11
CA ARG A 20 1.36 -42.89 24.43
C ARG A 20 1.99 -41.90 23.45
N GLN A 21 3.03 -42.29 22.72
CA GLN A 21 3.68 -41.42 21.72
C GLN A 21 3.02 -41.48 20.33
N SER A 22 2.19 -42.49 20.04
CA SER A 22 1.56 -42.65 18.72
C SER A 22 0.19 -41.99 18.57
N VAL A 23 -0.46 -41.58 19.67
CA VAL A 23 -1.79 -40.96 19.66
C VAL A 23 -1.70 -39.52 20.16
N VAL A 24 -0.94 -38.68 19.45
CA VAL A 24 -1.27 -37.24 19.47
C VAL A 24 -2.64 -37.13 18.80
N PRO A 25 -3.70 -36.73 19.51
CA PRO A 25 -5.05 -36.70 18.95
C PRO A 25 -5.02 -35.84 17.70
N THR A 26 -5.66 -36.28 16.61
CA THR A 26 -5.75 -35.55 15.33
C THR A 26 -6.09 -34.07 15.57
N ARG A 27 -6.98 -33.81 16.54
CA ARG A 27 -7.38 -32.48 17.02
C ARG A 27 -6.24 -31.59 17.54
N VAL A 28 -5.20 -32.13 18.19
CA VAL A 28 -4.04 -31.35 18.68
C VAL A 28 -3.12 -30.99 17.52
N LYS A 29 -2.89 -31.93 16.58
CA LYS A 29 -2.16 -31.62 15.34
C LYS A 29 -2.88 -30.56 14.51
N ASP A 30 -4.22 -30.61 14.47
CA ASP A 30 -5.03 -29.61 13.78
C ASP A 30 -4.90 -28.21 14.43
N ILE A 31 -4.80 -28.13 15.76
CA ILE A 31 -4.58 -26.88 16.49
C ILE A 31 -3.15 -26.35 16.29
N ASP A 32 -2.14 -27.21 16.32
CA ASP A 32 -0.74 -26.82 16.09
C ASP A 32 -0.53 -26.34 14.64
N ASN A 33 -1.16 -27.01 13.68
CA ASN A 33 -1.19 -26.60 12.28
C ASN A 33 -1.93 -25.27 12.09
N LEU A 34 -3.03 -25.04 12.82
CA LEU A 34 -3.76 -23.78 12.80
C LEU A 34 -2.92 -22.63 13.38
N TRP A 35 -2.22 -22.87 14.50
CA TRP A 35 -1.36 -21.89 15.13
C TRP A 35 -0.20 -21.48 14.22
N THR A 36 0.53 -22.45 13.66
CA THR A 36 1.64 -22.20 12.74
C THR A 36 1.20 -21.44 11.49
N TRP A 37 0.02 -21.77 10.95
CA TRP A 37 -0.55 -21.04 9.82
C TRP A 37 -0.92 -19.59 10.19
N ASN A 38 -1.56 -19.39 11.35
CA ASN A 38 -1.90 -18.06 11.86
C ASN A 38 -0.65 -17.22 12.14
N GLU A 39 0.41 -17.85 12.67
CA GLU A 39 1.68 -17.20 12.96
C GLU A 39 2.37 -16.74 11.67
N ALA A 40 2.46 -17.61 10.65
CA ALA A 40 3.00 -17.25 9.34
C ALA A 40 2.20 -16.12 8.68
N ARG A 41 0.87 -16.18 8.78
CA ARG A 41 -0.04 -15.14 8.27
C ARG A 41 0.15 -13.81 9.00
N ALA A 42 0.28 -13.82 10.33
CA ALA A 42 0.52 -12.64 11.13
C ALA A 42 1.86 -11.98 10.77
N LYS A 43 2.93 -12.77 10.63
CA LYS A 43 4.24 -12.26 10.19
C LYS A 43 4.17 -11.58 8.81
N ARG A 44 3.43 -12.17 7.87
CA ARG A 44 3.16 -11.54 6.56
C ARG A 44 2.45 -10.20 6.69
N PHE A 45 1.44 -10.11 7.54
CA PHE A 45 0.68 -8.87 7.75
C PHE A 45 1.54 -7.79 8.41
N ILE A 46 2.40 -8.18 9.35
CA ILE A 46 3.35 -7.27 9.99
C ILE A 46 4.37 -6.77 8.96
N ALA A 47 4.92 -7.66 8.12
CA ALA A 47 5.84 -7.26 7.05
C ALA A 47 5.20 -6.27 6.06
N ASP A 48 4.00 -6.55 5.56
CA ASP A 48 3.22 -5.64 4.69
C ASP A 48 2.99 -4.27 5.36
N PHE A 49 2.57 -4.27 6.63
CA PHE A 49 2.36 -3.04 7.39
C PHE A 49 3.65 -2.24 7.57
N MET A 50 4.76 -2.90 7.91
CA MET A 50 6.06 -2.25 8.12
C MET A 50 6.56 -1.60 6.83
N LEU A 51 6.46 -2.29 5.68
CA LEU A 51 6.81 -1.73 4.38
C LEU A 51 5.96 -0.51 4.01
N ARG A 52 4.64 -0.60 4.21
CA ARG A 52 3.72 0.53 3.93
C ARG A 52 3.96 1.71 4.85
N SER A 53 4.35 1.47 6.09
CA SER A 53 4.66 2.50 7.10
C SER A 53 6.06 3.08 6.96
N GLY A 54 6.94 2.47 6.17
CA GLY A 54 8.30 2.93 5.88
C GLY A 54 9.40 2.34 6.73
N TYR A 55 9.10 1.32 7.52
CA TYR A 55 10.09 0.56 8.29
C TYR A 55 10.75 -0.50 7.39
N THR A 56 11.44 -0.04 6.35
CA THR A 56 11.93 -0.88 5.26
C THR A 56 13.01 -1.88 5.65
N GLU A 57 13.93 -1.47 6.53
CA GLU A 57 15.05 -2.28 7.01
C GLU A 57 14.52 -3.39 7.94
N SER A 58 13.68 -3.02 8.90
CA SER A 58 13.09 -3.96 9.84
C SER A 58 12.13 -4.93 9.14
N ALA A 59 11.42 -4.49 8.09
CA ALA A 59 10.61 -5.38 7.27
C ALA A 59 11.47 -6.39 6.48
N GLN A 60 12.62 -5.97 5.95
CA GLN A 60 13.56 -6.86 5.24
C GLN A 60 14.09 -7.94 6.18
N GLU A 61 14.55 -7.55 7.36
CA GLU A 61 15.04 -8.51 8.35
C GLU A 61 13.97 -9.55 8.72
N LEU A 62 12.71 -9.11 8.88
CA LEU A 62 11.58 -10.01 9.14
C LEU A 62 11.30 -10.97 7.96
N VAL A 63 11.33 -10.44 6.74
CA VAL A 63 11.10 -11.22 5.51
C VAL A 63 12.20 -12.26 5.31
N GLU A 64 13.46 -11.91 5.54
CA GLU A 64 14.61 -12.80 5.43
C GLU A 64 14.60 -13.89 6.50
N THR A 65 14.37 -13.50 7.76
CA THR A 65 14.37 -14.44 8.90
C THR A 65 13.31 -15.52 8.77
N PHE A 66 12.14 -15.18 8.22
CA PHE A 66 11.00 -16.11 8.11
C PHE A 66 10.72 -16.58 6.69
N MET A 67 11.61 -16.31 5.73
CA MET A 67 11.50 -16.70 4.32
C MET A 67 10.15 -16.28 3.68
N LEU A 68 9.77 -15.02 3.86
CA LEU A 68 8.49 -14.48 3.39
C LEU A 68 8.59 -13.75 2.04
N GLN A 69 9.72 -13.88 1.32
CA GLN A 69 10.01 -13.11 0.11
C GLN A 69 8.94 -13.30 -0.97
N ASP A 70 8.45 -14.53 -1.14
CA ASP A 70 7.42 -14.88 -2.13
C ASP A 70 6.00 -14.52 -1.68
N LEU A 71 5.82 -14.12 -0.43
CA LEU A 71 4.52 -13.87 0.20
C LEU A 71 4.20 -12.38 0.34
N VAL A 72 5.18 -11.49 0.13
CA VAL A 72 5.07 -10.05 0.31
C VAL A 72 5.51 -9.36 -0.97
N ASP A 73 4.64 -8.49 -1.51
CA ASP A 73 4.94 -7.68 -2.69
C ASP A 73 5.89 -6.50 -2.38
N GLU A 74 7.08 -6.81 -1.86
CA GLU A 74 8.03 -5.85 -1.31
C GLU A 74 8.36 -4.74 -2.31
N LYS A 75 8.72 -5.13 -3.54
CA LYS A 75 9.10 -4.18 -4.58
C LYS A 75 7.97 -3.21 -4.91
N VAL A 76 6.75 -3.73 -5.06
CA VAL A 76 5.55 -2.93 -5.41
C VAL A 76 5.25 -1.91 -4.30
N ILE A 77 5.32 -2.34 -3.04
CA ILE A 77 5.06 -1.46 -1.89
C ILE A 77 6.15 -0.39 -1.76
N ARG A 78 7.42 -0.75 -1.98
CA ARG A 78 8.54 0.21 -1.98
C ARG A 78 8.39 1.25 -3.08
N ASP A 79 8.06 0.83 -4.30
CA ASP A 79 7.85 1.73 -5.44
C ASP A 79 6.71 2.73 -5.15
N SER A 80 5.59 2.24 -4.58
CA SER A 80 4.47 3.09 -4.14
C SER A 80 4.91 4.13 -3.12
N ARG A 81 5.69 3.71 -2.12
CA ARG A 81 6.15 4.59 -1.04
C ARG A 81 7.15 5.64 -1.54
N MET A 82 8.07 5.25 -2.41
CA MET A 82 8.99 6.19 -3.05
C MET A 82 8.23 7.30 -3.79
N LEU A 83 7.23 6.93 -4.61
CA LEU A 83 6.40 7.90 -5.33
C LEU A 83 5.51 8.73 -4.40
N ALA A 84 5.04 8.17 -3.28
CA ALA A 84 4.32 8.94 -2.27
C ALA A 84 5.24 9.99 -1.60
N THR A 85 6.50 9.64 -1.29
CA THR A 85 7.45 10.60 -0.69
C THR A 85 7.82 11.75 -1.62
N THR A 86 7.80 11.55 -2.95
CA THR A 86 8.01 12.67 -3.90
C THR A 86 6.81 13.62 -3.88
N LEU A 87 5.59 13.08 -3.79
CA LEU A 87 4.38 13.88 -3.65
C LEU A 87 4.33 14.64 -2.31
N GLU A 88 4.80 14.06 -1.21
CA GLU A 88 4.97 14.75 0.08
C GLU A 88 5.92 15.95 -0.01
N ARG A 89 6.94 15.86 -0.87
CA ARG A 89 7.88 16.95 -1.19
C ARG A 89 7.34 17.95 -2.21
N LYS A 90 6.05 17.85 -2.56
CA LYS A 90 5.36 18.66 -3.56
C LYS A 90 5.93 18.51 -4.98
N ASP A 91 6.49 17.34 -5.30
CA ASP A 91 6.98 16.99 -6.64
C ASP A 91 6.06 15.96 -7.31
N CYS A 92 5.39 16.38 -8.39
CA CYS A 92 4.48 15.55 -9.17
C CYS A 92 5.18 14.78 -10.31
N THR A 93 6.45 15.04 -10.61
CA THR A 93 7.10 14.61 -11.86
C THR A 93 7.08 13.09 -12.03
N GLU A 94 7.54 12.36 -11.01
CA GLU A 94 7.60 10.89 -11.05
C GLU A 94 6.19 10.26 -11.01
N ALA A 95 5.27 10.82 -10.22
CA ALA A 95 3.89 10.34 -10.15
C ALA A 95 3.14 10.54 -11.50
N ILE A 96 3.41 11.64 -12.19
CA ILE A 96 2.87 11.91 -13.54
C ILE A 96 3.44 10.93 -14.55
N LYS A 97 4.76 10.68 -14.51
CA LYS A 97 5.41 9.72 -15.39
C LYS A 97 4.80 8.33 -15.22
N TRP A 98 4.68 7.86 -13.98
CA TRP A 98 4.03 6.59 -13.66
C TRP A 98 2.57 6.55 -14.15
N SER A 99 1.83 7.64 -13.98
CA SER A 99 0.44 7.74 -14.41
C SER A 99 0.29 7.72 -15.94
N CYS A 100 1.23 8.32 -16.67
CA CYS A 100 1.29 8.25 -18.14
C CYS A 100 1.57 6.82 -18.63
N GLU A 101 2.54 6.14 -18.00
CA GLU A 101 2.89 4.75 -18.33
C GLU A 101 1.73 3.79 -18.07
N ASN A 102 0.92 4.06 -17.04
CA ASN A 102 -0.21 3.22 -16.64
C ASN A 102 -1.58 3.74 -17.11
N ARG A 103 -1.62 4.74 -18.00
CA ARG A 103 -2.84 5.47 -18.40
C ARG A 103 -4.03 4.56 -18.74
N LYS A 104 -3.85 3.61 -19.66
CA LYS A 104 -4.94 2.70 -20.10
C LYS A 104 -5.51 1.86 -18.96
N ARG A 105 -4.66 1.48 -17.99
CA ARG A 105 -5.09 0.68 -16.84
C ARG A 105 -5.81 1.55 -15.81
N LEU A 106 -5.36 2.80 -15.61
CA LEU A 106 -6.03 3.79 -14.77
C LEU A 106 -7.42 4.17 -15.32
N GLU A 107 -7.53 4.34 -16.64
CA GLU A 107 -8.82 4.58 -17.32
C GLU A 107 -9.80 3.41 -17.10
N LYS A 108 -9.31 2.17 -17.10
CA LYS A 108 -10.15 0.98 -16.85
C LYS A 108 -10.70 0.94 -15.41
N ILE A 109 -9.95 1.45 -14.45
CA ILE A 109 -10.35 1.56 -13.03
C ILE A 109 -11.19 2.83 -12.80
N GLY A 110 -11.24 3.75 -13.77
CA GLY A 110 -11.97 5.02 -13.66
C GLY A 110 -11.27 6.04 -12.78
N SER A 111 -9.95 5.93 -12.60
CA SER A 111 -9.18 6.86 -11.76
C SER A 111 -8.88 8.17 -12.52
N ASP A 112 -9.20 9.31 -11.90
CA ASP A 112 -8.90 10.66 -12.39
C ASP A 112 -7.52 11.17 -11.94
N LEU A 113 -6.66 10.28 -11.41
CA LEU A 113 -5.36 10.61 -10.82
C LEU A 113 -4.47 11.44 -11.73
N LEU A 114 -4.35 11.06 -13.02
CA LEU A 114 -3.51 11.79 -13.97
C LEU A 114 -3.99 13.24 -14.12
N LEU A 115 -5.30 13.46 -14.24
CA LEU A 115 -5.88 14.79 -14.33
C LEU A 115 -5.59 15.61 -13.06
N ARG A 116 -5.78 15.02 -11.87
CA ARG A 116 -5.50 15.69 -10.60
C ARG A 116 -4.03 16.10 -10.46
N LEU A 117 -3.11 15.24 -10.86
CA LEU A 117 -1.67 15.52 -10.86
C LEU A 117 -1.32 16.67 -11.83
N ARG A 118 -1.85 16.64 -13.05
CA ARG A 118 -1.65 17.70 -14.06
C ARG A 118 -2.19 19.06 -13.58
N VAL A 119 -3.35 19.05 -12.92
CA VAL A 119 -3.92 20.26 -12.30
C VAL A 119 -3.01 20.77 -11.18
N GLN A 120 -2.51 19.89 -10.32
CA GLN A 120 -1.63 20.28 -9.21
C GLN A 120 -0.31 20.89 -9.73
N GLU A 121 0.31 20.29 -10.75
CA GLU A 121 1.53 20.85 -11.36
C GLU A 121 1.28 22.25 -11.95
N PHE A 122 0.15 22.46 -12.63
CA PHE A 122 -0.23 23.78 -13.12
C PHE A 122 -0.44 24.80 -11.99
N VAL A 123 -1.07 24.40 -10.88
CA VAL A 123 -1.25 25.24 -9.69
C VAL A 123 0.11 25.67 -9.13
N GLU A 124 1.09 24.77 -9.06
CA GLU A 124 2.44 25.10 -8.56
C GLU A 124 3.23 25.97 -9.54
N LEU A 125 3.09 25.77 -10.87
CA LEU A 125 3.63 26.69 -11.88
C LEU A 125 3.05 28.10 -11.72
N ARG A 126 1.75 28.20 -11.44
CA ARG A 126 1.11 29.48 -11.17
C ARG A 126 1.58 30.08 -9.84
N ARG A 127 1.73 29.27 -8.79
CA ARG A 127 2.23 29.72 -7.47
C ARG A 127 3.66 30.26 -7.54
N SER A 128 4.50 29.68 -8.39
CA SER A 128 5.87 30.16 -8.64
C SER A 128 5.98 31.39 -9.56
N GLY A 129 4.85 31.93 -10.02
CA GLY A 129 4.81 33.13 -10.87
C GLY A 129 5.17 32.87 -12.34
N LYS A 130 5.33 31.61 -12.74
CA LYS A 130 5.71 31.19 -14.10
C LYS A 130 4.48 31.07 -15.01
N ILE A 131 3.85 32.21 -15.29
CA ILE A 131 2.55 32.26 -15.99
C ILE A 131 2.65 31.74 -17.44
N THR A 132 3.72 32.08 -18.15
CA THR A 132 3.95 31.65 -19.54
C THR A 132 4.12 30.13 -19.63
N GLU A 133 4.95 29.56 -18.76
CA GLU A 133 5.15 28.11 -18.66
C GLU A 133 3.83 27.39 -18.31
N ALA A 134 3.03 27.94 -17.40
CA ALA A 134 1.73 27.39 -17.04
C ALA A 134 0.75 27.34 -18.24
N ILE A 135 0.73 28.39 -19.08
CA ILE A 135 -0.13 28.43 -20.28
C ILE A 135 0.32 27.41 -21.32
N GLU A 136 1.62 27.31 -21.57
CA GLU A 136 2.19 26.32 -22.49
C GLU A 136 1.90 24.89 -22.02
N TYR A 137 2.09 24.64 -20.73
CA TYR A 137 1.78 23.38 -20.07
C TYR A 137 0.30 23.00 -20.22
N ALA A 138 -0.61 23.93 -19.93
CA ALA A 138 -2.05 23.69 -20.04
C ALA A 138 -2.45 23.35 -21.49
N ARG A 139 -1.88 24.04 -22.48
CA ARG A 139 -2.12 23.73 -23.90
C ARG A 139 -1.61 22.35 -24.29
N ALA A 140 -0.44 21.96 -23.80
CA ALA A 140 0.16 20.66 -24.13
C ALA A 140 -0.55 19.47 -23.47
N HIS A 141 -0.93 19.62 -22.19
CA HIS A 141 -1.34 18.47 -21.36
C HIS A 141 -2.81 18.48 -20.94
N MET A 142 -3.45 19.65 -20.83
CA MET A 142 -4.86 19.73 -20.42
C MET A 142 -5.82 19.73 -21.61
N ALA A 143 -5.40 20.22 -22.78
CA ALA A 143 -6.25 20.22 -23.97
C ALA A 143 -6.75 18.82 -24.38
N PRO A 144 -5.93 17.74 -24.36
CA PRO A 144 -6.40 16.39 -24.69
C PRO A 144 -7.34 15.78 -23.65
N ILE A 145 -7.36 16.31 -22.43
CA ILE A 145 -8.13 15.79 -21.29
C ILE A 145 -9.38 16.67 -21.05
N ALA A 146 -9.50 17.80 -21.77
CA ALA A 146 -10.60 18.74 -21.60
C ALA A 146 -11.96 18.17 -21.99
N GLU A 147 -11.99 17.18 -22.90
CA GLU A 147 -13.24 16.47 -23.27
C GLU A 147 -13.80 15.66 -22.10
N ASP A 148 -12.95 14.99 -21.34
CA ASP A 148 -13.36 14.18 -20.18
C ASP A 148 -13.68 15.04 -18.94
N ALA A 149 -13.09 16.24 -18.86
CA ALA A 149 -13.10 17.09 -17.67
C ALA A 149 -13.67 18.50 -17.94
N MET A 150 -14.79 18.58 -18.66
CA MET A 150 -15.38 19.84 -19.16
C MET A 150 -15.61 20.92 -18.09
N ASN A 151 -15.85 20.54 -16.83
CA ASN A 151 -16.11 21.49 -15.75
C ASN A 151 -14.85 21.92 -14.99
N LEU A 152 -13.80 21.09 -14.98
CA LEU A 152 -12.61 21.32 -14.17
C LEU A 152 -11.59 22.18 -14.91
N VAL A 153 -11.37 21.92 -16.21
CA VAL A 153 -10.37 22.65 -17.00
C VAL A 153 -10.66 24.15 -17.06
N PRO A 154 -11.89 24.63 -17.33
CA PRO A 154 -12.18 26.07 -17.30
C PRO A 154 -11.96 26.70 -15.92
N LYS A 155 -12.30 25.98 -14.84
CA LYS A 155 -12.08 26.43 -13.46
C LYS A 155 -10.58 26.59 -13.18
N VAL A 156 -9.75 25.63 -13.61
CA VAL A 156 -8.29 25.69 -13.45
C VAL A 156 -7.69 26.81 -14.30
N MET A 157 -8.16 26.99 -15.54
CA MET A 157 -7.72 28.11 -16.38
C MET A 157 -8.10 29.48 -15.80
N GLY A 158 -9.18 29.56 -15.03
CA GLY A 158 -9.54 30.75 -14.25
C GLY A 158 -8.46 31.19 -13.25
N LEU A 159 -7.62 30.28 -12.76
CA LEU A 159 -6.47 30.61 -11.89
C LEU A 159 -5.42 31.50 -12.59
N LEU A 160 -5.44 31.63 -13.91
CA LEU A 160 -4.59 32.60 -14.60
C LEU A 160 -4.97 34.05 -14.27
N ALA A 161 -6.25 34.30 -13.93
CA ALA A 161 -6.73 35.62 -13.53
C ALA A 161 -6.56 35.89 -12.03
N PHE A 162 -6.52 34.84 -11.20
CA PHE A 162 -6.46 34.95 -9.74
C PHE A 162 -5.04 34.66 -9.21
N PRO A 163 -4.46 35.53 -8.36
CA PRO A 163 -3.17 35.25 -7.70
C PRO A 163 -3.30 34.19 -6.59
N PRO A 164 -2.20 33.61 -6.10
CA PRO A 164 -2.22 32.63 -5.00
C PRO A 164 -2.75 33.20 -3.66
N ASP A 165 -2.75 34.52 -3.46
CA ASP A 165 -3.33 35.21 -2.29
C ASP A 165 -4.84 35.51 -2.44
N THR A 166 -5.52 34.83 -3.37
CA THR A 166 -6.94 35.07 -3.64
C THR A 166 -7.81 34.52 -2.51
N LYS A 167 -8.70 35.35 -1.96
CA LYS A 167 -9.70 34.95 -0.96
C LYS A 167 -11.02 34.45 -1.55
N CYS A 168 -11.14 34.43 -2.88
CA CYS A 168 -12.32 33.92 -3.56
C CYS A 168 -12.36 32.39 -3.47
N SER A 169 -13.21 31.84 -2.60
CA SER A 169 -13.69 30.45 -2.73
C SER A 169 -14.45 30.39 -4.05
N PRO A 170 -14.00 29.62 -5.07
CA PRO A 170 -13.46 28.26 -5.02
C PRO A 170 -12.04 28.10 -5.59
N TYR A 171 -11.30 29.21 -5.77
CA TYR A 171 -9.92 29.23 -6.27
C TYR A 171 -8.91 29.13 -5.13
N ALA A 172 -9.24 29.66 -3.95
CA ALA A 172 -8.45 29.50 -2.73
C ALA A 172 -8.26 28.01 -2.37
N GLU A 173 -9.32 27.20 -2.52
CA GLU A 173 -9.29 25.76 -2.31
C GLU A 173 -8.33 25.02 -3.25
N LEU A 174 -8.11 25.54 -4.48
CA LEU A 174 -7.15 24.94 -5.42
C LEU A 174 -5.70 25.14 -4.96
N TYR A 175 -5.44 26.15 -4.13
CA TYR A 175 -4.14 26.40 -3.51
C TYR A 175 -4.00 25.77 -2.11
N ALA A 176 -5.03 25.11 -1.59
CA ALA A 176 -5.00 24.51 -0.26
C ALA A 176 -3.91 23.42 -0.16
N GLU A 177 -3.21 23.33 0.97
CA GLU A 177 -2.17 22.32 1.17
C GLU A 177 -2.76 20.92 1.38
N GLU A 178 -4.00 20.86 1.88
CA GLU A 178 -4.77 19.64 2.10
C GLU A 178 -4.96 18.81 0.82
N ARG A 179 -4.93 19.47 -0.35
CA ARG A 179 -4.97 18.80 -1.66
C ARG A 179 -3.81 17.83 -1.86
N TRP A 180 -2.62 18.12 -1.32
CA TRP A 180 -1.50 17.21 -1.41
C TRP A 180 -1.75 15.91 -0.66
N SER A 181 -2.33 16.00 0.55
CA SER A 181 -2.72 14.82 1.33
C SER A 181 -3.79 13.99 0.62
N GLU A 182 -4.81 14.64 0.05
CA GLU A 182 -5.83 13.95 -0.75
C GLU A 182 -5.22 13.28 -2.00
N LEU A 183 -4.32 13.98 -2.69
CA LEU A 183 -3.65 13.48 -3.89
C LEU A 183 -2.77 12.26 -3.60
N ILE A 184 -2.03 12.26 -2.48
CA ILE A 184 -1.25 11.11 -2.03
C ILE A 184 -2.17 9.92 -1.74
N HIS A 185 -3.28 10.14 -1.04
CA HIS A 185 -4.25 9.08 -0.74
C HIS A 185 -4.84 8.48 -2.03
N ILE A 186 -5.27 9.31 -2.97
CA ILE A 186 -5.82 8.86 -4.27
C ILE A 186 -4.76 8.12 -5.09
N PHE A 187 -3.52 8.63 -5.09
CA PHE A 187 -2.39 7.98 -5.74
C PHE A 187 -2.16 6.59 -5.16
N GLN A 188 -2.02 6.46 -3.84
CA GLN A 188 -1.79 5.18 -3.18
C GLN A 188 -2.96 4.21 -3.41
N SER A 189 -4.20 4.70 -3.30
CA SER A 189 -5.39 3.89 -3.57
C SER A 189 -5.39 3.35 -5.00
N SER A 190 -5.18 4.22 -5.99
CA SER A 190 -5.14 3.85 -7.41
C SER A 190 -3.96 2.91 -7.70
N PHE A 191 -2.81 3.15 -7.07
CA PHE A 191 -1.62 2.33 -7.23
C PHE A 191 -1.83 0.91 -6.71
N PHE A 192 -2.39 0.76 -5.51
CA PHE A 192 -2.65 -0.56 -4.94
C PHE A 192 -3.73 -1.32 -5.68
N GLU A 193 -4.83 -0.65 -6.05
CA GLU A 193 -5.89 -1.25 -6.85
C GLU A 193 -5.38 -1.77 -8.19
N LEU A 194 -4.51 -0.99 -8.84
CA LEU A 194 -3.87 -1.35 -10.11
C LEU A 194 -3.01 -2.63 -10.00
N HIS A 195 -2.39 -2.86 -8.85
CA HIS A 195 -1.57 -4.03 -8.56
C HIS A 195 -2.35 -5.16 -7.86
N GLY A 196 -3.66 -5.01 -7.66
CA GLY A 196 -4.49 -6.02 -6.97
C GLY A 196 -4.22 -6.12 -5.47
N LEU A 197 -3.60 -5.10 -4.88
CA LEU A 197 -3.32 -5.00 -3.46
C LEU A 197 -4.46 -4.27 -2.75
N THR A 198 -4.64 -4.59 -1.47
CA THR A 198 -5.57 -3.84 -0.62
C THR A 198 -5.04 -2.42 -0.39
N THR A 199 -5.95 -1.45 -0.38
CA THR A 199 -5.65 -0.04 -0.09
C THR A 199 -5.23 0.13 1.37
N LYS A 200 -5.85 -0.63 2.27
CA LYS A 200 -5.50 -0.71 3.69
C LYS A 200 -4.51 -1.86 3.94
N PRO A 201 -3.62 -1.74 4.94
CA PRO A 201 -2.74 -2.84 5.33
C PRO A 201 -3.56 -4.04 5.80
N LEU A 202 -3.08 -5.24 5.49
CA LEU A 202 -3.82 -6.48 5.72
C LEU A 202 -4.17 -6.69 7.21
N ILE A 203 -3.34 -6.17 8.12
CA ILE A 203 -3.57 -6.24 9.56
C ILE A 203 -4.81 -5.46 9.99
N GLU A 204 -5.08 -4.30 9.38
CA GLU A 204 -6.25 -3.48 9.71
C GLU A 204 -7.52 -4.17 9.23
N VAL A 205 -7.50 -4.73 8.03
CA VAL A 205 -8.61 -5.52 7.49
C VAL A 205 -8.89 -6.74 8.36
N ALA A 206 -7.85 -7.44 8.80
CA ALA A 206 -8.00 -8.60 9.68
C ALA A 206 -8.61 -8.22 11.03
N MET A 207 -8.17 -7.11 11.65
CA MET A 207 -8.75 -6.61 12.89
C MET A 207 -10.22 -6.22 12.71
N MET A 208 -10.58 -5.54 11.61
CA MET A 208 -11.97 -5.18 11.32
C MET A 208 -12.88 -6.40 11.21
N VAL A 209 -12.44 -7.46 10.52
CA VAL A 209 -13.22 -8.70 10.41
C VAL A 209 -13.39 -9.38 11.77
N CYS A 210 -12.34 -9.42 12.60
CA CYS A 210 -12.41 -10.05 13.92
C CYS A 210 -13.28 -9.29 14.94
N ILE A 211 -13.47 -7.98 14.78
CA ILE A 211 -14.31 -7.17 15.69
C ILE A 211 -15.81 -7.34 15.38
N VAL A 212 -16.16 -7.77 14.16
CA VAL A 212 -17.54 -7.90 13.69
C VAL A 212 -18.11 -9.32 13.89
N GLN A 213 -17.32 -10.26 14.42
CA GLN A 213 -17.72 -11.63 14.75
C GLN A 213 -17.80 -11.85 16.26
#